data_AF-A0AAW9NDA2-F1
#
_entry.id   AF-A0AAW9NDA2-F1
#
_cell.length_a   1.000
_cell.length_b   1.000
_cell.length_c   1.000
_cell.angle_alpha   90.00
_cell.angle_beta   90.00
_cell.angle_gamma   90.00
#
_symmetry.space_group_name_H-M   'P 1'
#
loop_
_entity.id
_entity.type
_entity.pdbx_description
1 polymer ?
#
loop_
_entity_poly.entity_id
_entity_poly.type
_entity_poly.pdbx_seq_one_letter_code
_entity_poly.pdbx_strand_id
1 'polypeptide(L)'
;MAKPDISSAGKLKPPSETFSPGDWFLGSIPPNLDANKPPIVFVQGKNGSSTSWYGETEYHGVNDMYTKAYEAGYQTVFVQLHDSAGNGSVSQYANGRLLAQMLSEISNHFGGKKVNIIAHSKGGPDTQAALVHYGAHQYVGRVITLASPHHGSHLADLAYSWYAGWLGSLLGQKDEGTYSLQVGKMAEFRSVTDKHVNSRKNLYFTVAGMNRGPVLSALSMGGQYLSSYGENDGLVNVWSTKIPYATHLFTDPNFDHDNIRVGSAVFSRIEPYLKSTSTAGIPAYHVNYKERVEDDVITTALAQTVMGDVLKQNVWVEQSFHVNEAAPGNISIYTASNDVEVELISPSNKKYSPSLKVHSAKNETSFFNGATIQSFYRNNLEIGDWKVRMKTKSPKDAFLFTAQFNEKNPITLSMAGKVKQKDAKFLIKNPMNDKKRPISTTFLVHLIDETGNEISEKNSIKAMDTENFTGTLPEVPKSGVYNVTIDVKEKNMDGTERTRTLIRSVYIEK
;
A
#
# COMPACT_ATOMS: atom_id res chain seq x y z
N MET A 1 -30.36 4.80 31.95
CA MET A 1 -29.58 4.83 30.70
C MET A 1 -30.36 4.03 29.66
N ALA A 2 -30.63 4.60 28.49
CA ALA A 2 -31.25 3.86 27.39
C ALA A 2 -30.35 2.68 27.00
N LYS A 3 -30.94 1.50 26.77
CA LYS A 3 -30.19 0.36 26.22
C LYS A 3 -29.65 0.78 24.84
N PRO A 4 -28.38 0.54 24.51
CA PRO A 4 -27.87 0.83 23.19
C PRO A 4 -28.63 0.00 22.15
N ASP A 5 -28.84 0.59 20.98
CA ASP A 5 -29.44 -0.09 19.83
C ASP A 5 -28.44 -1.11 19.30
N ILE A 6 -28.70 -2.39 19.57
CA ILE A 6 -27.94 -3.54 19.04
C ILE A 6 -28.85 -4.18 17.99
N SER A 7 -28.49 -4.01 16.71
CA SER A 7 -29.20 -4.71 15.64
C SER A 7 -28.90 -6.22 15.68
N SER A 8 -29.75 -7.01 15.01
CA SER A 8 -29.62 -8.48 14.92
C SER A 8 -28.30 -8.98 14.30
N ALA A 9 -27.45 -8.08 13.77
CA ALA A 9 -26.14 -8.38 13.20
C ALA A 9 -24.95 -7.99 14.11
N GLY A 10 -25.17 -7.66 15.39
CA GLY A 10 -24.09 -7.31 16.33
C GLY A 10 -23.53 -5.89 16.16
N LYS A 11 -24.26 -5.02 15.45
CA LYS A 11 -23.84 -3.66 15.10
C LYS A 11 -24.18 -2.69 16.23
N LEU A 12 -23.23 -2.49 17.15
CA LEU A 12 -23.34 -1.41 18.12
C LEU A 12 -23.12 -0.07 17.41
N LYS A 13 -24.07 0.85 17.53
CA LYS A 13 -23.90 2.22 17.01
C LYS A 13 -23.50 3.19 18.11
N PRO A 14 -22.62 4.17 17.82
CA PRO A 14 -22.37 5.29 18.71
C PRO A 14 -23.67 6.09 18.98
N PRO A 15 -23.83 6.70 20.17
CA PRO A 15 -25.01 7.49 20.51
C PRO A 15 -25.16 8.78 19.68
N SER A 16 -24.05 9.27 19.12
CA SER A 16 -24.01 10.40 18.20
C SER A 16 -22.95 10.14 17.14
N GLU A 17 -23.17 10.64 15.92
CA GLU A 17 -22.19 10.57 14.83
C GLU A 17 -22.05 11.95 14.18
N THR A 18 -20.81 12.32 13.87
CA THR A 18 -20.48 13.45 13.02
C THR A 18 -19.49 12.97 11.96
N PHE A 19 -19.36 13.69 10.85
CA PHE A 19 -18.47 13.32 9.74
C PHE A 19 -17.58 14.49 9.29
N SER A 20 -17.58 15.59 10.04
CA SER A 20 -16.75 16.75 9.74
C SER A 20 -15.33 16.50 10.23
N PRO A 21 -14.30 16.78 9.39
CA PRO A 21 -12.91 16.71 9.84
C PRO A 21 -12.66 17.56 11.08
N GLY A 22 -12.02 16.96 12.09
CA GLY A 22 -11.71 17.58 13.37
C GLY A 22 -12.72 17.26 14.46
N ASP A 23 -13.90 16.73 14.10
CA ASP A 23 -14.83 16.24 15.09
C ASP A 23 -14.35 14.91 15.69
N TRP A 24 -14.71 14.69 16.95
CA TRP A 24 -14.62 13.40 17.62
C TRP A 24 -15.84 13.18 18.50
N PHE A 25 -16.18 11.92 18.75
CA PHE A 25 -17.32 11.57 19.59
C PHE A 25 -17.11 10.25 20.33
N LEU A 26 -17.91 10.06 21.38
CA LEU A 26 -17.81 8.90 22.27
C LEU A 26 -18.64 7.73 21.77
N GLY A 27 -18.18 6.52 22.06
CA GLY A 27 -19.05 5.35 22.11
C GLY A 27 -19.95 5.35 23.35
N SER A 28 -20.90 4.41 23.36
CA SER A 28 -21.75 4.11 24.49
C SER A 28 -20.91 3.64 25.68
N ILE A 29 -21.34 4.00 26.89
CA ILE A 29 -20.69 3.55 28.13
C ILE A 29 -21.10 2.10 28.40
N PRO A 30 -20.15 1.14 28.51
CA PRO A 30 -20.49 -0.25 28.76
C PRO A 30 -21.03 -0.47 30.18
N PRO A 31 -22.00 -1.38 30.38
CA PRO A 31 -22.54 -1.69 31.71
C PRO A 31 -21.49 -2.32 32.64
N ASN A 32 -20.48 -2.96 32.07
CA ASN A 32 -19.31 -3.54 32.74
C ASN A 32 -18.07 -2.65 32.61
N LEU A 33 -18.24 -1.32 32.55
CA LEU A 33 -17.13 -0.36 32.50
C LEU A 33 -16.07 -0.65 33.56
N ASP A 34 -14.83 -0.86 33.10
CA ASP A 34 -13.67 -0.96 33.98
C ASP A 34 -12.92 0.38 33.98
N ALA A 35 -13.05 1.12 35.09
CA ALA A 35 -12.43 2.44 35.25
C ALA A 35 -10.89 2.42 35.23
N ASN A 36 -10.26 1.25 35.34
CA ASN A 36 -8.82 1.09 35.24
C ASN A 36 -8.34 0.93 33.78
N LYS A 37 -9.24 0.60 32.85
CA LYS A 37 -8.90 0.49 31.42
C LYS A 37 -8.80 1.87 30.78
N PRO A 38 -7.71 2.17 30.06
CA PRO A 38 -7.62 3.40 29.30
C PRO A 38 -8.68 3.48 28.20
N PRO A 39 -9.22 4.66 27.88
CA PRO A 39 -10.05 4.84 26.69
C PRO A 39 -9.29 4.43 25.42
N ILE A 40 -10.01 3.84 24.46
CA ILE A 40 -9.49 3.49 23.14
C ILE A 40 -9.95 4.53 22.12
N VAL A 41 -9.00 5.17 21.44
CA VAL A 41 -9.25 6.01 20.28
C VAL A 41 -9.05 5.19 19.01
N PHE A 42 -10.07 5.18 18.16
CA PHE A 42 -10.05 4.50 16.88
C PHE A 42 -9.69 5.47 15.76
N VAL A 43 -8.64 5.18 14.99
CA VAL A 43 -8.12 6.07 13.93
C VAL A 43 -8.23 5.40 12.56
N GLN A 44 -9.12 5.92 11.70
CA GLN A 44 -9.37 5.35 10.37
C GLN A 44 -8.17 5.40 9.41
N GLY A 45 -8.26 4.60 8.36
CA GLY A 45 -7.33 4.61 7.24
C GLY A 45 -7.66 5.63 6.15
N LYS A 46 -6.99 5.48 5.01
CA LYS A 46 -7.17 6.34 3.83
C LYS A 46 -8.62 6.30 3.34
N ASN A 47 -9.21 7.46 3.06
CA ASN A 47 -10.60 7.62 2.60
C ASN A 47 -11.66 7.03 3.58
N GLY A 48 -11.26 6.70 4.81
CA GLY A 48 -12.14 6.14 5.83
C GLY A 48 -12.79 7.20 6.72
N SER A 49 -13.72 6.75 7.55
CA SER A 49 -14.37 7.53 8.61
C SER A 49 -14.46 6.72 9.90
N SER A 50 -14.99 7.31 10.97
CA SER A 50 -15.36 6.59 12.20
C SER A 50 -16.11 5.26 11.94
N THR A 51 -16.96 5.21 10.91
CA THR A 51 -17.75 4.02 10.56
C THR A 51 -16.88 2.83 10.17
N SER A 52 -15.59 3.02 9.89
CA SER A 52 -14.65 1.92 9.67
C SER A 52 -14.55 0.95 10.87
N TRP A 53 -15.10 1.29 12.04
CA TRP A 53 -14.99 0.51 13.28
C TRP A 53 -16.30 -0.16 13.75
N TYR A 54 -17.43 0.19 13.10
CA TYR A 54 -18.78 -0.30 13.45
C TYR A 54 -19.75 -0.40 12.26
N GLY A 55 -19.31 0.03 11.07
CA GLY A 55 -20.04 -0.04 9.81
C GLY A 55 -19.79 -1.35 9.06
N GLU A 56 -20.30 -1.45 7.84
CA GLU A 56 -19.97 -2.58 6.96
C GLU A 56 -18.50 -2.49 6.54
N THR A 57 -17.85 -3.64 6.47
CA THR A 57 -16.60 -3.82 5.73
C THR A 57 -16.89 -3.99 4.25
N GLU A 58 -15.85 -3.96 3.42
CA GLU A 58 -15.98 -4.09 1.97
C GLU A 58 -16.40 -5.51 1.60
N TYR A 59 -15.87 -6.53 2.29
CA TYR A 59 -16.03 -7.94 1.92
C TYR A 59 -16.49 -8.87 3.04
N HIS A 60 -16.42 -8.45 4.31
CA HIS A 60 -16.51 -9.35 5.47
C HIS A 60 -17.66 -9.03 6.43
N GLY A 61 -18.66 -8.27 5.97
CA GLY A 61 -19.82 -7.87 6.78
C GLY A 61 -19.48 -6.79 7.81
N VAL A 62 -20.23 -6.72 8.92
CA VAL A 62 -20.06 -5.65 9.93
C VAL A 62 -18.69 -5.73 10.60
N ASN A 63 -17.98 -4.60 10.68
CA ASN A 63 -16.85 -4.50 11.60
C ASN A 63 -17.37 -4.37 13.03
N ASP A 64 -17.14 -5.38 13.87
CA ASP A 64 -17.56 -5.41 15.27
C ASP A 64 -16.45 -4.98 16.26
N MET A 65 -15.38 -4.30 15.81
CA MET A 65 -14.28 -3.83 16.66
C MET A 65 -14.77 -2.94 17.81
N TYR A 66 -15.68 -2.00 17.52
CA TYR A 66 -16.32 -1.22 18.56
C TYR A 66 -17.11 -2.10 19.54
N THR A 67 -17.94 -3.02 19.02
CA THR A 67 -18.71 -3.95 19.84
C THR A 67 -17.80 -4.76 20.77
N LYS A 68 -16.67 -5.29 20.28
CA LYS A 68 -15.72 -6.07 21.09
C LYS A 68 -15.04 -5.24 22.17
N ALA A 69 -14.66 -4.00 21.87
CA ALA A 69 -14.12 -3.08 22.87
C ALA A 69 -15.16 -2.75 23.95
N TYR A 70 -16.40 -2.47 23.55
CA TYR A 70 -17.51 -2.21 24.46
C TYR A 70 -17.81 -3.42 25.37
N GLU A 71 -17.94 -4.62 24.80
CA GLU A 71 -18.17 -5.87 25.55
C GLU A 71 -17.03 -6.15 26.54
N ALA A 72 -15.80 -5.77 26.21
CA ALA A 72 -14.64 -5.89 27.09
C ALA A 72 -14.53 -4.76 28.13
N GLY A 73 -15.51 -3.87 28.24
CA GLY A 73 -15.59 -2.85 29.30
C GLY A 73 -14.75 -1.59 29.04
N TYR A 74 -14.37 -1.31 27.78
CA TYR A 74 -13.63 -0.10 27.41
C TYR A 74 -14.57 1.08 27.10
N GLN A 75 -14.14 2.28 27.47
CA GLN A 75 -14.65 3.49 26.82
C GLN A 75 -13.96 3.65 25.46
N THR A 76 -14.71 4.05 24.44
CA THR A 76 -14.21 4.21 23.08
C THR A 76 -14.47 5.62 22.55
N VAL A 77 -13.59 6.06 21.66
CA VAL A 77 -13.64 7.37 21.00
C VAL A 77 -13.40 7.16 19.52
N PHE A 78 -14.18 7.85 18.70
CA PHE A 78 -14.03 7.87 17.25
C PHE A 78 -13.62 9.26 16.82
N VAL A 79 -12.58 9.36 15.99
CA VAL A 79 -12.13 10.63 15.42
C VAL A 79 -12.56 10.73 13.96
N GLN A 80 -12.67 11.95 13.45
CA GLN A 80 -12.85 12.23 12.03
C GLN A 80 -11.66 13.02 11.50
N LEU A 81 -10.80 12.36 10.73
CA LEU A 81 -9.70 13.01 10.01
C LEU A 81 -10.20 13.65 8.71
N HIS A 82 -9.33 14.31 7.95
CA HIS A 82 -9.74 14.95 6.68
C HIS A 82 -10.41 13.96 5.71
N ASP A 83 -9.98 12.70 5.72
CA ASP A 83 -10.53 11.59 4.96
C ASP A 83 -12.04 11.38 5.17
N SER A 84 -12.60 11.74 6.33
CA SER A 84 -14.01 11.53 6.65
C SER A 84 -14.97 12.35 5.80
N ALA A 85 -14.48 13.42 5.18
CA ALA A 85 -15.27 14.28 4.31
C ALA A 85 -15.64 13.61 2.97
N GLY A 86 -15.01 12.47 2.64
CA GLY A 86 -15.31 11.72 1.42
C GLY A 86 -14.86 12.39 0.12
N ASN A 87 -13.97 13.39 0.21
CA ASN A 87 -13.45 14.16 -0.94
C ASN A 87 -11.95 13.90 -1.21
N GLY A 88 -11.44 12.75 -0.75
CA GLY A 88 -10.05 12.32 -0.92
C GLY A 88 -9.31 12.20 0.42
N SER A 89 -8.01 11.96 0.34
CA SER A 89 -7.12 11.82 1.49
C SER A 89 -5.99 12.85 1.43
N VAL A 90 -5.50 13.25 2.60
CA VAL A 90 -4.40 14.21 2.77
C VAL A 90 -3.14 13.55 3.31
N SER A 91 -2.00 14.26 3.29
CA SER A 91 -0.75 13.74 3.86
C SER A 91 -0.86 13.36 5.34
N GLN A 92 0.02 12.46 5.77
CA GLN A 92 0.13 12.05 7.17
C GLN A 92 0.46 13.20 8.12
N TYR A 93 1.16 14.23 7.64
CA TYR A 93 1.44 15.42 8.44
C TYR A 93 0.21 16.31 8.65
N ALA A 94 -0.68 16.43 7.65
CA ALA A 94 -1.92 17.17 7.79
C ALA A 94 -2.87 16.47 8.77
N ASN A 95 -3.12 15.17 8.55
CA ASN A 95 -3.94 14.36 9.47
C ASN A 95 -3.33 14.27 10.86
N GLY A 96 -2.00 14.11 10.98
CA GLY A 96 -1.32 14.05 12.27
C GLY A 96 -1.48 15.33 13.08
N ARG A 97 -1.49 16.50 12.43
CA ARG A 97 -1.72 17.78 13.12
C ARG A 97 -3.14 17.85 13.69
N LEU A 98 -4.13 17.50 12.86
CA LEU A 98 -5.54 17.49 13.27
C LEU A 98 -5.77 16.48 14.40
N LEU A 99 -5.21 15.27 14.28
CA LEU A 99 -5.28 14.24 15.30
C LEU A 99 -4.63 14.68 16.61
N ALA A 100 -3.51 15.41 16.57
CA ALA A 100 -2.87 15.91 17.78
C ALA A 100 -3.76 16.88 18.57
N GLN A 101 -4.52 17.73 17.87
CA GLN A 101 -5.51 18.63 18.49
C GLN A 101 -6.61 17.82 19.18
N MET A 102 -7.23 16.88 18.45
CA MET A 102 -8.27 16.01 19.00
C MET A 102 -7.77 15.19 20.20
N LEU A 103 -6.56 14.62 20.14
CA LEU A 103 -6.00 13.83 21.26
C LEU A 103 -5.81 14.66 22.53
N SER A 104 -5.46 15.95 22.41
CA SER A 104 -5.42 16.86 23.55
C SER A 104 -6.81 17.06 24.16
N GLU A 105 -7.82 17.32 23.33
CA GLU A 105 -9.21 17.52 23.77
C GLU A 105 -9.78 16.25 24.41
N ILE A 106 -9.56 15.10 23.77
CA ILE A 106 -9.98 13.79 24.26
C ILE A 106 -9.32 13.49 25.61
N SER A 107 -8.00 13.72 25.75
CA SER A 107 -7.32 13.51 27.02
C SER A 107 -7.89 14.42 28.12
N ASN A 108 -8.14 15.70 27.81
CA ASN A 108 -8.77 16.63 28.74
C ASN A 108 -10.18 16.19 29.15
N HIS A 109 -10.98 15.68 28.22
CA HIS A 109 -12.30 15.11 28.50
C HIS A 109 -12.23 13.97 29.52
N PHE A 110 -11.19 13.12 29.43
CA PHE A 110 -10.94 12.06 30.41
C PHE A 110 -10.11 12.50 31.62
N GLY A 111 -10.09 13.80 31.95
CA GLY A 111 -9.41 14.34 33.12
C GLY A 111 -7.88 14.32 33.01
N GLY A 112 -7.34 14.51 31.81
CA GLY A 112 -5.90 14.50 31.52
C GLY A 112 -5.29 13.10 31.46
N LYS A 113 -6.10 12.04 31.47
CA LYS A 113 -5.61 10.67 31.34
C LYS A 113 -5.10 10.41 29.93
N LYS A 114 -4.05 9.59 29.84
CA LYS A 114 -3.60 9.03 28.57
C LYS A 114 -4.65 8.06 27.99
N VAL A 115 -4.75 8.02 26.68
CA VAL A 115 -5.55 7.06 25.91
C VAL A 115 -4.67 6.05 25.17
N ASN A 116 -5.26 4.96 24.69
CA ASN A 116 -4.60 4.05 23.76
C ASN A 116 -5.23 4.18 22.37
N ILE A 117 -4.47 3.87 21.32
CA ILE A 117 -4.92 3.99 19.92
C ILE A 117 -4.97 2.62 19.26
N ILE A 118 -6.03 2.36 18.50
CA ILE A 118 -6.06 1.36 17.44
C ILE A 118 -6.19 2.10 16.11
N ALA A 119 -5.20 1.95 15.24
CA ALA A 119 -5.15 2.60 13.94
C ALA A 119 -5.10 1.56 12.83
N HIS A 120 -5.81 1.80 11.73
CA HIS A 120 -5.81 0.92 10.55
C HIS A 120 -5.16 1.61 9.35
N SER A 121 -4.38 0.85 8.56
CA SER A 121 -3.83 1.32 7.29
C SER A 121 -3.09 2.67 7.46
N LYS A 122 -3.37 3.67 6.62
CA LYS A 122 -2.81 5.03 6.69
C LYS A 122 -2.93 5.71 8.07
N GLY A 123 -3.91 5.33 8.89
CA GLY A 123 -4.07 5.84 10.25
C GLY A 123 -2.84 5.60 11.15
N GLY A 124 -1.99 4.60 10.84
CA GLY A 124 -0.73 4.35 11.53
C GLY A 124 0.29 5.49 11.33
N PRO A 125 0.73 5.78 10.08
CA PRO A 125 1.55 6.95 9.78
C PRO A 125 0.95 8.28 10.27
N ASP A 126 -0.38 8.47 10.16
CA ASP A 126 -1.06 9.66 10.66
C ASP A 126 -0.91 9.80 12.18
N THR A 127 -1.08 8.69 12.91
CA THR A 127 -0.86 8.62 14.36
C THR A 127 0.60 8.91 14.71
N GLN A 128 1.56 8.34 13.99
CA GLN A 128 2.98 8.66 14.23
C GLN A 128 3.28 10.13 14.02
N ALA A 129 2.72 10.77 12.99
CA ALA A 129 2.91 12.19 12.78
C ALA A 129 2.37 13.01 13.96
N ALA A 130 1.18 12.70 14.46
CA ALA A 130 0.60 13.35 15.64
C ALA A 130 1.50 13.23 16.88
N LEU A 131 1.92 12.02 17.21
CA LEU A 131 2.67 11.75 18.43
C LEU A 131 4.11 12.29 18.37
N VAL A 132 4.78 12.10 17.24
CA VAL A 132 6.20 12.40 17.10
C VAL A 132 6.43 13.87 16.80
N HIS A 133 5.72 14.43 15.82
CA HIS A 133 6.00 15.77 15.27
C HIS A 133 5.09 16.86 15.85
N TYR A 134 3.90 16.51 16.37
CA TYR A 134 2.93 17.47 16.89
C TYR A 134 2.67 17.34 18.40
N GLY A 135 3.59 16.72 19.14
CA GLY A 135 3.61 16.75 20.60
C GLY A 135 2.51 15.93 21.29
N ALA A 136 1.72 15.15 20.56
CA ALA A 136 0.62 14.38 21.15
C ALA A 136 1.09 13.11 21.89
N HIS A 137 2.40 12.80 21.90
CA HIS A 137 2.97 11.66 22.65
C HIS A 137 2.57 11.65 24.14
N GLN A 138 2.30 12.83 24.72
CA GLN A 138 1.94 13.00 26.12
C GLN A 138 0.50 12.56 26.42
N TYR A 139 -0.39 12.53 25.42
CA TYR A 139 -1.80 12.15 25.58
C TYR A 139 -2.04 10.66 25.32
N VAL A 140 -1.02 9.94 24.84
CA VAL A 140 -1.15 8.54 24.43
C VAL A 140 -0.20 7.65 25.23
N GLY A 141 -0.66 6.44 25.54
CA GLY A 141 0.16 5.38 26.11
C GLY A 141 0.71 4.47 25.03
N ARG A 142 -0.18 3.70 24.40
CA ARG A 142 0.14 2.62 23.48
C ARG A 142 -0.63 2.76 22.18
N VAL A 143 -0.02 2.32 21.09
CA VAL A 143 -0.57 2.36 19.74
C VAL A 143 -0.52 0.97 19.13
N ILE A 144 -1.64 0.50 18.60
CA ILE A 144 -1.73 -0.72 17.81
C ILE A 144 -2.04 -0.33 16.37
N THR A 145 -1.19 -0.74 15.44
CA THR A 145 -1.38 -0.48 14.01
C THR A 145 -1.72 -1.76 13.27
N LEU A 146 -2.85 -1.77 12.57
CA LEU A 146 -3.38 -2.89 11.80
C LEU A 146 -3.08 -2.65 10.31
N ALA A 147 -2.18 -3.44 9.73
CA ALA A 147 -1.79 -3.34 8.33
C ALA A 147 -1.32 -1.95 7.86
N SER A 148 -0.70 -1.17 8.74
CA SER A 148 -0.28 0.19 8.42
C SER A 148 0.97 0.22 7.53
N PRO A 149 0.96 0.90 6.37
CA PRO A 149 2.11 0.98 5.46
C PRO A 149 3.17 1.98 5.95
N HIS A 150 3.88 1.65 7.04
CA HIS A 150 4.90 2.54 7.64
C HIS A 150 6.09 2.81 6.71
N HIS A 151 6.34 1.92 5.74
CA HIS A 151 7.34 2.09 4.68
C HIS A 151 6.70 2.26 3.29
N GLY A 152 5.41 2.60 3.22
CA GLY A 152 4.68 2.86 1.99
C GLY A 152 4.08 1.62 1.33
N SER A 153 3.47 1.81 0.16
CA SER A 153 2.87 0.76 -0.65
C SER A 153 3.31 0.87 -2.10
N HIS A 154 3.69 -0.25 -2.71
CA HIS A 154 4.00 -0.27 -4.14
C HIS A 154 2.77 -0.02 -5.01
N LEU A 155 1.54 -0.11 -4.49
CA LEU A 155 0.36 0.35 -5.23
C LEU A 155 0.29 1.87 -5.31
N ALA A 156 0.80 2.59 -4.29
CA ALA A 156 0.95 4.03 -4.37
C ALA A 156 2.04 4.41 -5.39
N ASP A 157 3.14 3.66 -5.43
CA ASP A 157 4.14 3.82 -6.49
C ASP A 157 3.54 3.54 -7.87
N LEU A 158 2.73 2.49 -8.02
CA LEU A 158 2.02 2.19 -9.27
C LEU A 158 1.14 3.36 -9.71
N ALA A 159 0.36 3.94 -8.80
CA ALA A 159 -0.57 5.04 -9.10
C ALA A 159 0.11 6.30 -9.67
N TYR A 160 1.39 6.51 -9.38
CA TYR A 160 2.20 7.64 -9.85
C TYR A 160 3.23 7.27 -10.93
N SER A 161 3.20 6.02 -11.41
CA SER A 161 4.16 5.52 -12.38
C SER A 161 3.89 5.95 -13.81
N TRP A 162 4.92 5.78 -14.65
CA TRP A 162 4.83 5.99 -16.10
C TRP A 162 3.64 5.27 -16.74
N TYR A 163 3.49 3.97 -16.45
CA TYR A 163 2.49 3.14 -17.12
C TYR A 163 1.07 3.25 -16.53
N ALA A 164 0.95 3.47 -15.22
CA ALA A 164 -0.36 3.48 -14.56
C ALA A 164 -0.84 4.89 -14.15
N GLY A 165 0.01 5.92 -14.28
CA GLY A 165 -0.31 7.28 -13.83
C GLY A 165 -1.56 7.87 -14.47
N TRP A 166 -1.81 7.57 -15.75
CA TRP A 166 -3.01 8.01 -16.48
C TRP A 166 -4.27 7.34 -15.93
N LEU A 167 -4.22 6.02 -15.72
CA LEU A 167 -5.31 5.25 -15.13
C LEU A 167 -5.59 5.71 -13.69
N GLY A 168 -4.54 5.96 -12.91
CA GLY A 168 -4.65 6.52 -11.56
C GLY A 168 -5.34 7.90 -11.56
N SER A 169 -5.03 8.77 -12.51
CA SER A 169 -5.73 10.05 -12.67
C SER A 169 -7.21 9.87 -13.03
N LEU A 170 -7.54 8.98 -13.97
CA LEU A 170 -8.92 8.70 -14.39
C LEU A 170 -9.77 8.13 -13.26
N LEU A 171 -9.18 7.29 -12.41
CA LEU A 171 -9.83 6.64 -11.27
C LEU A 171 -9.81 7.48 -9.98
N GLY A 172 -9.27 8.71 -10.02
CA GLY A 172 -9.19 9.58 -8.83
C GLY A 172 -8.24 9.08 -7.74
N GLN A 173 -7.26 8.24 -8.09
CA GLN A 173 -6.33 7.63 -7.14
C GLN A 173 -5.13 8.52 -6.81
N LYS A 174 -4.94 9.61 -7.56
CA LYS A 174 -3.91 10.62 -7.29
C LYS A 174 -4.44 11.69 -6.36
N ASP A 175 -4.35 11.41 -5.05
CA ASP A 175 -4.55 12.38 -3.99
C ASP A 175 -3.29 12.48 -3.11
N GLU A 176 -3.26 13.46 -2.20
CA GLU A 176 -2.15 13.68 -1.28
C GLU A 176 -1.91 12.48 -0.35
N GLY A 177 -2.98 11.75 0.01
CA GLY A 177 -2.89 10.53 0.81
C GLY A 177 -2.15 9.42 0.09
N THR A 178 -2.52 9.10 -1.16
CA THR A 178 -1.80 8.13 -2.00
C THR A 178 -0.37 8.60 -2.24
N TYR A 179 -0.17 9.88 -2.55
CA TYR A 179 1.17 10.45 -2.74
C TYR A 179 2.05 10.22 -1.51
N SER A 180 1.50 10.44 -0.31
CA SER A 180 2.22 10.27 0.94
C SER A 180 2.65 8.83 1.20
N LEU A 181 1.89 7.85 0.68
CA LEU A 181 2.14 6.42 0.86
C LEU A 181 3.09 5.82 -0.18
N GLN A 182 3.60 6.62 -1.14
CA GLN A 182 4.69 6.19 -2.00
C GLN A 182 5.91 5.78 -1.16
N VAL A 183 6.59 4.71 -1.54
CA VAL A 183 7.68 4.10 -0.77
C VAL A 183 8.83 5.10 -0.52
N GLY A 184 9.21 5.89 -1.53
CA GLY A 184 10.19 6.96 -1.39
C GLY A 184 9.75 8.06 -0.44
N LYS A 185 8.46 8.42 -0.43
CA LYS A 185 7.94 9.43 0.51
C LYS A 185 7.95 8.90 1.95
N MET A 186 7.58 7.64 2.14
CA MET A 186 7.63 7.01 3.46
C MET A 186 9.07 6.78 3.92
N ALA A 187 10.03 6.52 3.02
CA ALA A 187 11.45 6.49 3.38
C ALA A 187 11.94 7.85 3.90
N GLU A 188 11.54 8.96 3.26
CA GLU A 188 11.79 10.30 3.80
C GLU A 188 11.14 10.47 5.18
N PHE A 189 9.87 10.08 5.34
CA PHE A 189 9.17 10.12 6.62
C PHE A 189 9.87 9.29 7.71
N ARG A 190 10.36 8.08 7.42
CA ARG A 190 11.16 7.26 8.36
C ARG A 190 12.45 7.96 8.74
N SER A 191 13.16 8.53 7.77
CA SER A 191 14.45 9.19 7.97
C SER A 191 14.38 10.33 8.99
N VAL A 192 13.25 11.05 9.06
CA VAL A 192 13.01 12.15 10.01
C VAL A 192 12.29 11.70 11.28
N THR A 193 11.36 10.75 11.18
CA THR A 193 10.52 10.33 12.31
C THR A 193 11.28 9.41 13.26
N ASP A 194 12.02 8.43 12.75
CA ASP A 194 12.61 7.38 13.60
C ASP A 194 13.76 7.92 14.47
N LYS A 195 14.41 8.99 14.00
CA LYS A 195 15.49 9.73 14.69
C LYS A 195 14.97 10.85 15.59
N HIS A 196 13.68 11.16 15.54
CA HIS A 196 13.10 12.22 16.33
C HIS A 196 13.09 11.86 17.82
N VAL A 197 13.30 12.84 18.70
CA VAL A 197 13.38 12.63 20.16
C VAL A 197 12.08 12.05 20.77
N ASN A 198 10.95 12.20 20.06
CA ASN A 198 9.66 11.69 20.49
C ASN A 198 9.32 10.29 19.94
N SER A 199 10.11 9.71 19.03
CA SER A 199 9.76 8.46 18.32
C SER A 199 9.57 7.26 19.25
N ARG A 200 10.21 7.29 20.41
CA ARG A 200 10.20 6.22 21.42
C ARG A 200 9.54 6.67 22.73
N LYS A 201 8.68 7.70 22.72
CA LYS A 201 7.93 8.13 23.93
C LYS A 201 6.62 7.37 24.14
N ASN A 202 6.19 6.58 23.15
CA ASN A 202 5.01 5.73 23.18
C ASN A 202 5.40 4.29 22.82
N LEU A 203 4.61 3.31 23.24
CA LEU A 203 4.78 1.92 22.82
C LEU A 203 3.96 1.65 21.57
N TYR A 204 4.60 1.04 20.57
CA TYR A 204 3.98 0.66 19.31
C TYR A 204 3.89 -0.86 19.18
N PHE A 205 2.75 -1.33 18.69
CA PHE A 205 2.51 -2.73 18.35
C PHE A 205 2.01 -2.81 16.91
N THR A 206 2.57 -3.72 16.12
CA THR A 206 2.19 -3.88 14.71
C THR A 206 1.57 -5.24 14.44
N VAL A 207 0.59 -5.27 13.55
CA VAL A 207 -0.12 -6.46 13.09
C VAL A 207 -0.15 -6.47 11.56
N ALA A 208 0.05 -7.63 10.95
CA ALA A 208 0.09 -7.81 9.50
C ALA A 208 -0.82 -8.96 9.02
N GLY A 209 -1.32 -8.84 7.79
CA GLY A 209 -2.03 -9.89 7.07
C GLY A 209 -1.26 -10.38 5.86
N MET A 210 -1.60 -11.57 5.34
CA MET A 210 -1.04 -12.12 4.09
C MET A 210 -2.10 -12.67 3.12
N ASN A 211 -3.38 -12.54 3.47
CA ASN A 211 -4.46 -12.90 2.56
C ASN A 211 -4.68 -11.76 1.58
N ARG A 212 -4.85 -12.06 0.30
CA ARG A 212 -5.05 -11.04 -0.73
C ARG A 212 -6.53 -10.68 -0.90
N GLY A 213 -7.40 -11.15 -0.02
CA GLY A 213 -8.83 -10.89 -0.08
C GLY A 213 -9.58 -11.83 -1.02
N PRO A 214 -10.91 -11.65 -1.14
CA PRO A 214 -11.75 -12.53 -1.92
C PRO A 214 -11.29 -12.62 -3.37
N VAL A 215 -11.37 -13.81 -3.95
CA VAL A 215 -11.07 -14.02 -5.37
C VAL A 215 -11.87 -13.02 -6.20
N LEU A 216 -11.23 -12.42 -7.19
CA LEU A 216 -11.86 -11.48 -8.13
C LEU A 216 -12.21 -10.09 -7.54
N SER A 217 -11.74 -9.77 -6.34
CA SER A 217 -11.84 -8.42 -5.73
C SER A 217 -10.67 -7.50 -6.12
N ALA A 218 -10.80 -6.19 -5.91
CA ALA A 218 -9.66 -5.28 -6.06
C ALA A 218 -8.52 -5.56 -5.07
N LEU A 219 -8.81 -6.12 -3.87
CA LEU A 219 -7.75 -6.61 -2.97
C LEU A 219 -6.98 -7.75 -3.62
N SER A 220 -7.66 -8.72 -4.25
CA SER A 220 -6.96 -9.87 -4.85
C SER A 220 -6.04 -9.45 -5.99
N MET A 221 -6.43 -8.40 -6.71
CA MET A 221 -5.65 -7.83 -7.81
C MET A 221 -4.52 -6.94 -7.33
N GLY A 222 -4.77 -6.11 -6.31
CA GLY A 222 -3.73 -5.40 -5.58
C GLY A 222 -2.68 -6.37 -5.05
N GLY A 223 -3.12 -7.45 -4.43
CA GLY A 223 -2.24 -8.44 -3.86
C GLY A 223 -1.48 -9.26 -4.90
N GLN A 224 -2.10 -9.51 -6.06
CA GLN A 224 -1.41 -10.09 -7.22
C GLN A 224 -0.26 -9.17 -7.65
N TYR A 225 -0.53 -7.89 -7.93
CA TYR A 225 0.52 -6.91 -8.27
C TYR A 225 1.63 -6.87 -7.21
N LEU A 226 1.25 -6.81 -5.93
CA LEU A 226 2.16 -6.73 -4.80
C LEU A 226 2.99 -7.99 -4.57
N SER A 227 2.65 -9.12 -5.19
CA SER A 227 3.35 -10.41 -5.01
C SER A 227 4.81 -10.36 -5.45
N SER A 228 5.13 -9.57 -6.48
CA SER A 228 6.51 -9.34 -6.91
C SER A 228 7.34 -8.58 -5.85
N TYR A 229 6.69 -7.98 -4.86
CA TYR A 229 7.30 -7.20 -3.79
C TYR A 229 7.22 -7.89 -2.41
N GLY A 230 6.79 -9.16 -2.37
CA GLY A 230 6.69 -9.98 -1.17
C GLY A 230 5.26 -10.28 -0.72
N GLU A 231 5.14 -11.00 0.40
CA GLU A 231 3.85 -11.29 1.05
C GLU A 231 3.09 -10.00 1.36
N ASN A 232 1.77 -10.03 1.22
CA ASN A 232 0.92 -8.85 1.31
C ASN A 232 -0.53 -9.20 1.61
N ASP A 233 -1.28 -8.21 2.08
CA ASP A 233 -2.69 -8.32 2.46
C ASP A 233 -3.68 -7.83 1.37
N GLY A 234 -3.21 -7.67 0.14
CA GLY A 234 -3.96 -7.04 -0.94
C GLY A 234 -3.61 -5.57 -1.19
N LEU A 235 -3.14 -4.81 -0.19
CA LEU A 235 -2.77 -3.38 -0.34
C LEU A 235 -1.39 -3.02 0.21
N VAL A 236 -0.91 -3.75 1.20
CA VAL A 236 0.34 -3.48 1.91
C VAL A 236 1.17 -4.75 2.01
N ASN A 237 2.45 -4.67 1.66
CA ASN A 237 3.38 -5.77 1.88
C ASN A 237 3.71 -5.91 3.38
N VAL A 238 3.88 -7.13 3.87
CA VAL A 238 4.17 -7.44 5.29
C VAL A 238 5.41 -6.72 5.82
N TRP A 239 6.44 -6.55 4.99
CA TRP A 239 7.65 -5.85 5.40
C TRP A 239 7.38 -4.38 5.73
N SER A 240 6.42 -3.75 5.05
CA SER A 240 6.07 -2.33 5.24
C SER A 240 5.27 -2.08 6.51
N THR A 241 4.68 -3.12 7.13
CA THR A 241 3.88 -2.97 8.35
C THR A 241 4.71 -2.90 9.63
N LYS A 242 6.01 -3.21 9.56
CA LYS A 242 6.90 -3.31 10.71
C LYS A 242 7.70 -2.02 10.84
N ILE A 243 8.01 -1.60 12.07
CA ILE A 243 8.92 -0.48 12.35
C ILE A 243 9.92 -0.90 13.45
N PRO A 244 11.17 -0.42 13.44
CA PRO A 244 12.24 -0.98 14.27
C PRO A 244 12.00 -0.91 15.78
N TYR A 245 11.25 0.08 16.26
CA TYR A 245 10.97 0.30 17.69
C TYR A 245 9.58 -0.20 18.13
N ALA A 246 8.85 -0.92 17.28
CA ALA A 246 7.58 -1.54 17.64
C ALA A 246 7.75 -3.03 17.93
N THR A 247 6.91 -3.54 18.83
CA THR A 247 6.74 -4.98 19.00
C THR A 247 5.78 -5.49 17.92
N HIS A 248 6.27 -6.33 17.01
CA HIS A 248 5.38 -7.01 16.06
C HIS A 248 4.64 -8.14 16.77
N LEU A 249 3.31 -8.09 16.77
CA LEU A 249 2.48 -9.06 17.49
C LEU A 249 2.29 -10.35 16.70
N PHE A 250 1.92 -10.23 15.43
CA PHE A 250 1.73 -11.36 14.53
C PHE A 250 1.55 -10.93 13.08
N THR A 251 1.84 -11.88 12.19
CA THR A 251 1.43 -11.88 10.79
C THR A 251 0.48 -13.06 10.58
N ASP A 252 -0.71 -12.86 10.02
CA ASP A 252 -1.72 -13.92 9.85
C ASP A 252 -2.06 -14.19 8.37
N PRO A 253 -1.98 -15.45 7.91
CA PRO A 253 -2.29 -15.79 6.52
C PRO A 253 -3.77 -15.65 6.14
N ASN A 254 -4.67 -15.53 7.12
CA ASN A 254 -6.10 -15.44 6.88
C ASN A 254 -6.60 -13.99 6.75
N PHE A 255 -5.77 -13.02 7.15
CA PHE A 255 -6.17 -11.63 7.16
C PHE A 255 -5.76 -10.89 5.89
N ASP A 256 -6.74 -10.30 5.25
CA ASP A 256 -6.59 -9.32 4.18
C ASP A 256 -6.72 -7.91 4.75
N HIS A 257 -6.51 -6.91 3.90
CA HIS A 257 -6.50 -5.52 4.35
C HIS A 257 -7.83 -5.04 4.95
N ASP A 258 -8.95 -5.73 4.66
CA ASP A 258 -10.29 -5.35 5.10
C ASP A 258 -10.71 -6.10 6.38
N ASN A 259 -10.53 -7.42 6.46
CA ASN A 259 -10.89 -8.16 7.68
C ASN A 259 -9.91 -7.97 8.85
N ILE A 260 -8.69 -7.48 8.61
CA ILE A 260 -7.71 -7.24 9.69
C ILE A 260 -8.17 -6.18 10.70
N ARG A 261 -9.13 -5.33 10.34
CA ARG A 261 -9.75 -4.35 11.26
C ARG A 261 -10.99 -4.88 11.96
N VAL A 262 -11.44 -6.10 11.66
CA VAL A 262 -12.65 -6.70 12.26
C VAL A 262 -12.38 -7.15 13.69
N GLY A 263 -13.26 -6.77 14.61
CA GLY A 263 -13.13 -7.05 16.05
C GLY A 263 -13.05 -8.53 16.38
N SER A 264 -14.01 -9.31 15.91
CA SER A 264 -14.08 -10.77 16.11
C SER A 264 -12.86 -11.51 15.56
N ALA A 265 -12.19 -10.95 14.54
CA ALA A 265 -10.96 -11.51 13.99
C ALA A 265 -9.72 -11.18 14.82
N VAL A 266 -9.59 -9.95 15.32
CA VAL A 266 -8.31 -9.43 15.83
C VAL A 266 -8.33 -9.04 17.31
N PHE A 267 -9.46 -8.55 17.85
CA PHE A 267 -9.50 -7.85 19.13
C PHE A 267 -8.95 -8.68 20.29
N SER A 268 -9.31 -9.96 20.40
CA SER A 268 -8.85 -10.85 21.48
C SER A 268 -7.32 -11.00 21.56
N ARG A 269 -6.63 -10.85 20.43
CA ARG A 269 -5.16 -10.97 20.32
C ARG A 269 -4.44 -9.66 20.66
N ILE A 270 -5.14 -8.53 20.54
CA ILE A 270 -4.55 -7.19 20.77
C ILE A 270 -4.99 -6.58 22.12
N GLU A 271 -6.14 -6.97 22.67
CA GLU A 271 -6.70 -6.48 23.94
C GLU A 271 -5.73 -6.57 25.13
N PRO A 272 -4.91 -7.63 25.30
CA PRO A 272 -3.93 -7.69 26.39
C PRO A 272 -2.95 -6.52 26.40
N TYR A 273 -2.66 -5.94 25.23
CA TYR A 273 -1.74 -4.81 25.09
C TYR A 273 -2.41 -3.46 25.33
N LEU A 274 -3.74 -3.40 25.38
CA LEU A 274 -4.54 -2.17 25.55
C LEU A 274 -4.93 -1.88 27.02
N LYS A 275 -4.71 -2.82 27.94
CA LYS A 275 -5.12 -2.70 29.36
C LYS A 275 -4.37 -1.63 30.17
N SER A 276 -3.32 -1.04 29.62
CA SER A 276 -2.50 -0.05 30.32
C SER A 276 -2.03 1.03 29.36
N THR A 277 -1.83 2.24 29.87
CA THR A 277 -1.10 3.32 29.17
C THR A 277 0.37 3.40 29.59
N SER A 278 0.80 2.52 30.49
CA SER A 278 2.18 2.49 30.96
C SER A 278 3.12 2.25 29.79
N THR A 279 4.12 3.12 29.73
CA THR A 279 5.28 3.07 28.85
C THR A 279 6.53 2.57 29.60
N ALA A 280 6.36 2.14 30.87
CA ALA A 280 7.43 1.51 31.63
C ALA A 280 7.81 0.18 30.96
N GLY A 281 9.12 -0.04 30.77
CA GLY A 281 9.63 -1.18 30.00
C GLY A 281 9.88 -0.90 28.51
N ILE A 282 9.71 0.35 28.03
CA ILE A 282 10.53 0.81 26.91
C ILE A 282 11.97 0.62 27.39
N PRO A 283 12.76 -0.30 26.81
CA PRO A 283 14.15 -0.38 27.20
C PRO A 283 14.69 1.03 27.00
N ALA A 284 15.35 1.57 28.03
CA ALA A 284 16.35 2.59 27.78
C ALA A 284 17.45 1.90 26.97
N TYR A 285 17.18 1.57 25.71
CA TYR A 285 18.22 1.45 24.72
C TYR A 285 18.84 2.82 24.76
N HIS A 286 19.95 2.91 25.50
CA HIS A 286 20.90 4.00 25.42
C HIS A 286 20.91 4.39 23.96
N VAL A 287 20.52 5.63 23.69
CA VAL A 287 20.42 6.19 22.35
C VAL A 287 21.83 6.18 21.77
N ASN A 288 22.27 5.02 21.32
CA ASN A 288 23.43 4.89 20.49
C ASN A 288 22.90 5.35 19.14
N TYR A 289 22.93 6.67 18.93
CA TYR A 289 22.68 7.35 17.65
C TYR A 289 23.48 6.74 16.46
N LYS A 290 24.32 5.73 16.73
CA LYS A 290 25.12 4.94 15.81
C LYS A 290 24.49 3.66 15.27
N GLU A 291 23.40 3.14 15.84
CA GLU A 291 22.55 2.24 15.03
C GLU A 291 21.84 3.14 14.04
N ARG A 292 22.55 3.44 12.94
CA ARG A 292 21.91 3.89 11.72
C ARG A 292 20.85 2.83 11.45
N VAL A 293 19.58 3.20 11.61
CA VAL A 293 18.59 2.76 10.64
C VAL A 293 19.14 3.34 9.33
N GLU A 294 20.03 2.60 8.69
CA GLU A 294 20.34 2.87 7.29
C GLU A 294 18.99 2.80 6.59
N ASP A 295 18.76 3.70 5.64
CA ASP A 295 17.58 3.60 4.79
C ASP A 295 17.73 2.25 4.07
N ASP A 296 17.15 1.19 4.63
CA ASP A 296 17.43 -0.18 4.23
C ASP A 296 17.19 -0.27 2.72
N VAL A 297 18.16 -0.86 2.04
CA VAL A 297 18.09 -1.01 0.59
C VAL A 297 16.90 -1.93 0.30
N ILE A 298 15.82 -1.33 -0.22
CA ILE A 298 14.62 -2.08 -0.56
C ILE A 298 14.97 -2.97 -1.76
N THR A 299 14.71 -4.27 -1.62
CA THR A 299 14.98 -5.25 -2.66
C THR A 299 13.68 -5.82 -3.20
N THR A 300 13.50 -5.82 -4.52
CA THR A 300 12.29 -6.34 -5.20
C THR A 300 12.68 -7.42 -6.18
N ALA A 301 11.92 -8.52 -6.20
CA ALA A 301 12.04 -9.58 -7.18
C ALA A 301 11.20 -9.24 -8.44
N LEU A 302 11.85 -9.14 -9.59
CA LEU A 302 11.23 -8.86 -10.87
C LEU A 302 10.76 -10.16 -11.52
N ALA A 303 9.45 -10.40 -11.46
CA ALA A 303 8.80 -11.51 -12.16
C ALA A 303 7.57 -11.02 -12.95
N GLN A 304 7.56 -9.74 -13.34
CA GLN A 304 6.42 -9.15 -14.04
C GLN A 304 6.81 -8.21 -15.18
N THR A 305 5.90 -8.09 -16.12
CA THR A 305 5.89 -7.06 -17.17
C THR A 305 4.69 -6.17 -16.92
N VAL A 306 4.90 -4.85 -16.94
CA VAL A 306 3.86 -3.86 -16.74
C VAL A 306 3.87 -2.92 -17.94
N MET A 307 2.71 -2.69 -18.54
CA MET A 307 2.57 -1.75 -19.65
C MET A 307 1.28 -0.96 -19.44
N GLY A 308 1.19 0.23 -19.98
CA GLY A 308 -0.03 1.01 -19.90
C GLY A 308 0.03 2.23 -20.80
N ASP A 309 -1.12 2.64 -21.30
CA ASP A 309 -1.26 3.82 -22.15
C ASP A 309 -2.74 4.23 -22.21
N VAL A 310 -3.00 5.38 -22.82
CA VAL A 310 -4.36 5.82 -23.16
C VAL A 310 -4.96 4.95 -24.26
N LEU A 311 -6.25 4.64 -24.13
CA LEU A 311 -6.99 3.95 -25.17
C LEU A 311 -7.73 4.96 -26.05
N LYS A 312 -7.53 4.84 -27.37
CA LYS A 312 -8.26 5.64 -28.36
C LYS A 312 -9.60 4.99 -28.66
N GLN A 313 -10.65 5.81 -28.73
CA GLN A 313 -12.01 5.35 -28.99
C GLN A 313 -12.09 4.54 -30.29
N ASN A 314 -12.71 3.36 -30.22
CA ASN A 314 -12.97 2.48 -31.35
C ASN A 314 -11.73 2.02 -32.15
N VAL A 315 -10.52 2.15 -31.59
CA VAL A 315 -9.27 1.68 -32.20
C VAL A 315 -8.74 0.49 -31.41
N TRP A 316 -8.32 -0.57 -32.11
CA TRP A 316 -7.61 -1.67 -31.47
C TRP A 316 -6.18 -1.24 -31.12
N VAL A 317 -5.85 -1.32 -29.84
CA VAL A 317 -4.47 -1.17 -29.32
C VAL A 317 -3.91 -2.56 -29.05
N GLU A 318 -2.70 -2.84 -29.50
CA GLU A 318 -2.02 -4.13 -29.31
C GLU A 318 -0.75 -3.94 -28.46
N GLN A 319 -0.56 -4.83 -27.49
CA GLN A 319 0.65 -4.94 -26.67
C GLN A 319 1.17 -6.37 -26.73
N SER A 320 2.49 -6.56 -26.59
CA SER A 320 3.11 -7.89 -26.68
C SER A 320 4.02 -8.18 -25.49
N PHE A 321 4.09 -9.43 -25.07
CA PHE A 321 5.02 -9.89 -24.05
C PHE A 321 5.55 -11.29 -24.38
N HIS A 322 6.78 -11.58 -23.96
CA HIS A 322 7.43 -12.84 -24.27
C HIS A 322 7.47 -13.78 -23.06
N VAL A 323 7.16 -15.06 -23.31
CA VAL A 323 7.21 -16.16 -22.33
C VAL A 323 8.38 -17.07 -22.68
N ASN A 324 9.40 -17.11 -21.81
CA ASN A 324 10.63 -17.89 -22.02
C ASN A 324 10.48 -19.38 -21.68
N GLU A 325 9.61 -19.68 -20.73
CA GLU A 325 9.45 -21.02 -20.17
C GLU A 325 7.97 -21.27 -19.98
N ALA A 326 7.56 -22.50 -20.30
CA ALA A 326 6.22 -22.98 -20.07
C ALA A 326 5.94 -22.97 -18.55
N ALA A 327 5.16 -21.99 -18.11
CA ALA A 327 4.83 -21.78 -16.71
C ALA A 327 3.38 -21.30 -16.57
N PRO A 328 2.77 -21.51 -15.39
CA PRO A 328 1.54 -20.82 -15.05
C PRO A 328 1.79 -19.31 -15.07
N GLY A 329 0.84 -18.57 -15.60
CA GLY A 329 0.92 -17.11 -15.63
C GLY A 329 -0.46 -16.49 -15.50
N ASN A 330 -0.45 -15.30 -14.92
CA ASN A 330 -1.64 -14.47 -14.79
C ASN A 330 -1.43 -13.18 -15.59
N ILE A 331 -2.35 -12.93 -16.51
CA ILE A 331 -2.40 -11.72 -17.31
C ILE A 331 -3.63 -10.95 -16.89
N SER A 332 -3.45 -9.71 -16.45
CA SER A 332 -4.53 -8.82 -16.01
C SER A 332 -4.49 -7.52 -16.77
N ILE A 333 -5.67 -7.09 -17.23
CA ILE A 333 -5.90 -5.82 -17.91
C ILE A 333 -6.87 -5.02 -17.04
N TYR A 334 -6.47 -3.82 -16.67
CA TYR A 334 -7.26 -2.86 -15.91
C TYR A 334 -7.62 -1.69 -16.81
N THR A 335 -8.87 -1.26 -16.76
CA THR A 335 -9.42 -0.20 -17.62
C THR A 335 -10.33 0.70 -16.82
N ALA A 336 -10.48 1.97 -17.21
CA ALA A 336 -11.37 2.89 -16.49
C ALA A 336 -12.85 2.65 -16.85
N SER A 337 -13.14 2.25 -18.10
CA SER A 337 -14.49 1.90 -18.52
C SER A 337 -14.76 0.39 -18.44
N ASN A 338 -16.04 0.04 -18.29
CA ASN A 338 -16.46 -1.36 -18.15
C ASN A 338 -16.75 -2.08 -19.46
N ASP A 339 -16.68 -1.37 -20.60
CA ASP A 339 -17.07 -1.85 -21.92
C ASP A 339 -15.89 -2.18 -22.83
N VAL A 340 -14.66 -2.16 -22.31
CA VAL A 340 -13.46 -2.52 -23.08
C VAL A 340 -13.50 -3.99 -23.50
N GLU A 341 -13.33 -4.22 -24.80
CA GLU A 341 -13.12 -5.54 -25.40
C GLU A 341 -11.64 -5.90 -25.29
N VAL A 342 -11.35 -7.12 -24.81
CA VAL A 342 -9.97 -7.61 -24.64
C VAL A 342 -9.82 -8.99 -25.27
N GLU A 343 -8.81 -9.17 -26.11
CA GLU A 343 -8.41 -10.45 -26.70
C GLU A 343 -6.96 -10.79 -26.29
N LEU A 344 -6.71 -12.01 -25.81
CA LEU A 344 -5.36 -12.54 -25.65
C LEU A 344 -5.07 -13.52 -26.80
N ILE A 345 -3.91 -13.42 -27.43
CA ILE A 345 -3.51 -14.22 -28.58
C ILE A 345 -2.21 -14.95 -28.25
N SER A 346 -2.20 -16.28 -28.36
CA SER A 346 -1.00 -17.10 -28.17
C SER A 346 -0.01 -17.00 -29.32
N PRO A 347 1.25 -17.47 -29.12
CA PRO A 347 2.22 -17.69 -30.19
C PRO A 347 1.68 -18.55 -31.34
N SER A 348 0.82 -19.53 -31.04
CA SER A 348 0.11 -20.36 -32.03
C SER A 348 -1.08 -19.66 -32.72
N ASN A 349 -1.27 -18.35 -32.53
CA ASN A 349 -2.39 -17.54 -33.02
C ASN A 349 -3.77 -17.96 -32.51
N LYS A 350 -3.84 -18.71 -31.40
CA LYS A 350 -5.12 -19.02 -30.75
C LYS A 350 -5.57 -17.82 -29.93
N LYS A 351 -6.80 -17.38 -30.18
CA LYS A 351 -7.45 -16.31 -29.43
C LYS A 351 -8.13 -16.84 -28.18
N TYR A 352 -8.11 -16.03 -27.13
CA TYR A 352 -8.79 -16.28 -25.87
C TYR A 352 -9.56 -15.03 -25.46
N SER A 353 -10.76 -15.26 -24.94
CA SER A 353 -11.52 -14.27 -24.20
C SER A 353 -11.07 -14.28 -22.73
N PRO A 354 -11.29 -13.18 -21.98
CA PRO A 354 -10.98 -13.14 -20.56
C PRO A 354 -11.65 -14.31 -19.84
N SER A 355 -10.89 -15.02 -19.03
CA SER A 355 -11.46 -16.01 -18.11
C SER A 355 -12.36 -15.36 -17.06
N LEU A 356 -12.16 -14.05 -16.86
CA LEU A 356 -12.88 -13.26 -15.88
C LEU A 356 -13.00 -11.80 -16.32
N LYS A 357 -14.13 -11.17 -15.99
CA LYS A 357 -14.34 -9.72 -16.00
C LYS A 357 -15.05 -9.27 -14.72
N VAL A 358 -14.45 -8.34 -13.97
CA VAL A 358 -15.04 -7.73 -12.77
C VAL A 358 -14.95 -6.21 -12.85
N HIS A 359 -15.98 -5.52 -12.38
CA HIS A 359 -15.93 -4.09 -12.14
C HIS A 359 -15.82 -3.85 -10.63
N SER A 360 -14.77 -3.16 -10.22
CA SER A 360 -14.50 -2.82 -8.83
C SER A 360 -15.56 -1.83 -8.30
N ALA A 361 -16.07 -2.09 -7.10
CA ALA A 361 -17.07 -1.23 -6.48
C ALA A 361 -16.44 0.08 -5.97
N LYS A 362 -17.23 1.16 -6.00
CA LYS A 362 -16.77 2.51 -5.60
C LYS A 362 -16.29 2.65 -4.15
N ASN A 363 -16.62 1.69 -3.30
CA ASN A 363 -16.34 1.75 -1.86
C ASN A 363 -15.04 1.03 -1.47
N GLU A 364 -14.26 0.55 -2.45
CA GLU A 364 -13.01 -0.17 -2.17
C GLU A 364 -11.84 0.77 -1.88
N THR A 365 -11.01 0.45 -0.90
CA THR A 365 -9.82 1.25 -0.53
C THR A 365 -8.63 1.06 -1.49
N SER A 366 -8.77 0.19 -2.50
CA SER A 366 -7.72 -0.19 -3.44
C SER A 366 -7.44 0.84 -4.54
N PHE A 367 -6.21 0.85 -5.07
CA PHE A 367 -5.84 1.58 -6.30
C PHE A 367 -6.76 1.23 -7.48
N PHE A 368 -7.30 0.00 -7.50
CA PHE A 368 -8.18 -0.44 -8.58
C PHE A 368 -9.65 -0.05 -8.38
N ASN A 369 -9.97 0.79 -7.39
CA ASN A 369 -11.31 1.30 -7.15
C ASN A 369 -11.89 1.95 -8.43
N GLY A 370 -13.04 1.42 -8.86
CA GLY A 370 -13.76 1.88 -10.06
C GLY A 370 -13.20 1.37 -11.39
N ALA A 371 -12.10 0.60 -11.37
CA ALA A 371 -11.55 -0.02 -12.55
C ALA A 371 -12.38 -1.25 -12.98
N THR A 372 -12.37 -1.54 -14.27
CA THR A 372 -12.75 -2.85 -14.79
C THR A 372 -11.51 -3.69 -15.05
N ILE A 373 -11.56 -4.90 -14.50
CA ILE A 373 -10.46 -5.84 -14.42
C ILE A 373 -10.84 -7.06 -15.27
N GLN A 374 -10.02 -7.37 -16.26
CA GLN A 374 -10.16 -8.52 -17.14
C GLN A 374 -8.91 -9.38 -17.05
N SER A 375 -9.08 -10.64 -16.63
CA SER A 375 -7.96 -11.53 -16.33
C SER A 375 -7.99 -12.81 -17.15
N PHE A 376 -6.79 -13.29 -17.49
CA PHE A 376 -6.53 -14.53 -18.19
C PHE A 376 -5.63 -15.39 -17.32
N TYR A 377 -6.22 -16.39 -16.68
CA TYR A 377 -5.44 -17.39 -15.97
C TYR A 377 -5.09 -18.55 -16.91
N ARG A 378 -3.80 -18.91 -16.95
CA ARG A 378 -3.30 -20.02 -17.76
C ARG A 378 -2.43 -20.92 -16.89
N ASN A 379 -2.83 -22.19 -16.78
CA ASN A 379 -2.01 -23.22 -16.14
C ASN A 379 -0.68 -23.45 -16.86
N ASN A 380 -0.63 -23.15 -18.16
CA ASN A 380 0.57 -23.24 -18.96
C ASN A 380 0.52 -22.22 -20.11
N LEU A 381 1.42 -21.23 -20.07
CA LEU A 381 1.64 -20.32 -21.18
C LEU A 381 2.59 -20.97 -22.20
N GLU A 382 2.19 -20.95 -23.47
CA GLU A 382 3.04 -21.33 -24.60
C GLU A 382 4.30 -20.44 -24.63
N ILE A 383 5.45 -21.03 -24.93
CA ILE A 383 6.70 -20.29 -25.13
C ILE A 383 6.57 -19.46 -26.41
N GLY A 384 7.00 -18.20 -26.33
CA GLY A 384 6.96 -17.26 -27.46
C GLY A 384 6.23 -15.96 -27.15
N ASP A 385 5.96 -15.20 -28.21
CA ASP A 385 5.31 -13.89 -28.13
C ASP A 385 3.79 -14.02 -28.02
N TRP A 386 3.27 -13.53 -26.90
CA TRP A 386 1.84 -13.35 -26.67
C TRP A 386 1.44 -11.93 -26.99
N LYS A 387 0.20 -11.75 -27.48
CA LYS A 387 -0.37 -10.43 -27.79
C LYS A 387 -1.64 -10.20 -27.01
N VAL A 388 -1.83 -8.98 -26.51
CA VAL A 388 -3.08 -8.51 -25.92
C VAL A 388 -3.61 -7.39 -26.79
N ARG A 389 -4.85 -7.52 -27.26
CA ARG A 389 -5.55 -6.49 -28.01
C ARG A 389 -6.68 -5.93 -27.17
N MET A 390 -6.83 -4.60 -27.16
CA MET A 390 -7.83 -3.88 -26.39
C MET A 390 -8.56 -2.88 -27.27
N LYS A 391 -9.87 -2.73 -27.08
CA LYS A 391 -10.68 -1.72 -27.77
C LYS A 391 -11.76 -1.18 -26.84
N THR A 392 -11.75 0.13 -26.61
CA THR A 392 -12.76 0.84 -25.83
C THR A 392 -13.76 1.54 -26.75
N LYS A 393 -15.02 1.70 -26.29
CA LYS A 393 -15.99 2.61 -26.93
C LYS A 393 -16.03 3.96 -26.23
N SER A 394 -15.39 4.10 -25.07
CA SER A 394 -15.28 5.37 -24.35
C SER A 394 -14.37 6.35 -25.10
N PRO A 395 -14.71 7.65 -25.15
CA PRO A 395 -13.84 8.68 -25.71
C PRO A 395 -12.62 8.98 -24.82
N LYS A 396 -12.65 8.59 -23.54
CA LYS A 396 -11.55 8.75 -22.58
C LYS A 396 -11.41 7.48 -21.77
N ASP A 397 -10.30 6.79 -21.96
CA ASP A 397 -10.00 5.56 -21.24
C ASP A 397 -8.49 5.32 -21.28
N ALA A 398 -8.02 4.41 -20.43
CA ALA A 398 -6.64 3.98 -20.36
C ALA A 398 -6.61 2.52 -19.97
N PHE A 399 -5.50 1.84 -20.27
CA PHE A 399 -5.26 0.51 -19.76
C PHE A 399 -4.00 0.46 -18.91
N LEU A 400 -4.03 -0.42 -17.92
CA LEU A 400 -2.84 -1.00 -17.31
C LEU A 400 -2.87 -2.50 -17.61
N PHE A 401 -1.76 -3.03 -18.09
CA PHE A 401 -1.53 -4.43 -18.36
C PHE A 401 -0.45 -4.93 -17.42
N THR A 402 -0.69 -6.07 -16.79
CA THR A 402 0.32 -6.78 -16.01
C THR A 402 0.36 -8.25 -16.42
N ALA A 403 1.54 -8.74 -16.78
CA ALA A 403 1.80 -10.17 -16.92
C ALA A 403 2.77 -10.59 -15.83
N GLN A 404 2.35 -11.52 -14.98
CA GLN A 404 3.17 -12.06 -13.90
C GLN A 404 3.53 -13.51 -14.16
N PHE A 405 4.78 -13.83 -13.86
CA PHE A 405 5.40 -15.12 -14.14
C PHE A 405 5.89 -15.74 -12.83
N ASN A 406 5.73 -17.05 -12.67
CA ASN A 406 6.32 -17.78 -11.54
C ASN A 406 7.79 -18.15 -11.85
N GLU A 407 8.66 -17.14 -11.96
CA GLU A 407 10.09 -17.35 -12.20
C GLU A 407 10.79 -17.84 -10.93
N LYS A 408 11.55 -18.94 -11.04
CA LYS A 408 12.31 -19.49 -9.90
C LYS A 408 13.42 -18.56 -9.42
N ASN A 409 14.06 -17.86 -10.37
CA ASN A 409 15.21 -16.99 -10.15
C ASN A 409 14.94 -15.64 -10.83
N PRO A 410 14.14 -14.76 -10.22
CA PRO A 410 13.83 -13.44 -10.78
C PRO A 410 15.03 -12.50 -10.66
N ILE A 411 15.16 -11.57 -11.61
CA ILE A 411 16.06 -10.42 -11.49
C ILE A 411 15.70 -9.67 -10.20
N THR A 412 16.64 -9.10 -9.47
CA THR A 412 16.33 -8.26 -8.31
C THR A 412 16.79 -6.82 -8.51
N LEU A 413 15.96 -5.85 -8.10
CA LEU A 413 16.33 -4.45 -7.96
C LEU A 413 16.56 -4.13 -6.49
N SER A 414 17.72 -3.55 -6.21
CA SER A 414 18.07 -2.91 -4.95
C SER A 414 18.26 -1.41 -5.16
N MET A 415 17.50 -0.61 -4.40
CA MET A 415 17.56 0.86 -4.44
C MET A 415 17.16 1.40 -3.07
N ALA A 416 17.85 2.42 -2.58
CA ALA A 416 17.49 3.11 -1.35
C ALA A 416 16.20 3.93 -1.56
N GLY A 417 15.34 3.98 -0.54
CA GLY A 417 14.10 4.77 -0.60
C GLY A 417 14.33 6.28 -0.53
N LYS A 418 15.47 6.71 0.05
CA LYS A 418 15.91 8.12 0.12
C LYS A 418 17.39 8.21 -0.23
N VAL A 419 17.77 9.17 -1.06
CA VAL A 419 19.16 9.37 -1.51
C VAL A 419 19.47 10.85 -1.72
N LYS A 420 20.76 11.20 -1.69
CA LYS A 420 21.24 12.46 -2.27
C LYS A 420 21.42 12.30 -3.78
N GLN A 421 21.28 13.36 -4.55
CA GLN A 421 21.39 13.33 -6.02
C GLN A 421 22.66 12.61 -6.52
N LYS A 422 23.80 12.87 -5.90
CA LYS A 422 25.09 12.24 -6.26
C LYS A 422 25.13 10.72 -6.02
N ASP A 423 24.27 10.23 -5.13
CA ASP A 423 24.19 8.84 -4.67
C ASP A 423 22.93 8.14 -5.23
N ALA A 424 22.18 8.80 -6.13
CA ALA A 424 20.96 8.29 -6.74
C ALA A 424 21.26 7.17 -7.75
N LYS A 425 21.56 5.98 -7.22
CA LYS A 425 21.94 4.79 -7.97
C LYS A 425 20.97 3.64 -7.69
N PHE A 426 20.94 2.71 -8.63
CA PHE A 426 20.22 1.46 -8.48
C PHE A 426 21.10 0.27 -8.87
N LEU A 427 20.88 -0.86 -8.20
CA LEU A 427 21.57 -2.11 -8.47
C LEU A 427 20.56 -3.13 -8.99
N ILE A 428 20.83 -3.71 -10.15
CA ILE A 428 20.12 -4.86 -10.69
C ILE A 428 21.02 -6.08 -10.54
N LYS A 429 20.52 -7.13 -9.88
CA LYS A 429 21.18 -8.43 -9.84
C LYS A 429 20.42 -9.43 -10.70
N ASN A 430 21.11 -10.04 -11.64
CA ASN A 430 20.56 -11.12 -12.46
C ASN A 430 21.05 -12.46 -11.88
N PRO A 431 20.15 -13.34 -11.37
CA PRO A 431 20.55 -14.66 -10.89
C PRO A 431 20.94 -15.53 -12.07
N MET A 432 22.21 -15.44 -12.46
CA MET A 432 22.76 -16.20 -13.59
C MET A 432 22.64 -17.71 -13.33
N ASN A 433 22.18 -18.43 -14.35
CA ASN A 433 22.37 -19.87 -14.45
C ASN A 433 23.06 -20.12 -15.81
N ASP A 434 24.18 -20.83 -15.81
CA ASP A 434 25.16 -20.88 -16.93
C ASP A 434 24.59 -21.31 -18.30
N LYS A 435 23.36 -21.82 -18.34
CA LYS A 435 22.72 -22.35 -19.56
C LYS A 435 21.75 -21.38 -20.27
N LYS A 436 21.44 -20.19 -19.72
CA LYS A 436 20.46 -19.24 -20.30
C LYS A 436 20.89 -17.76 -20.18
N ARG A 437 22.14 -17.46 -20.55
CA ARG A 437 22.66 -16.08 -20.48
C ARG A 437 22.10 -15.22 -21.62
N PRO A 438 21.58 -14.02 -21.35
CA PRO A 438 21.23 -13.08 -22.40
C PRO A 438 22.51 -12.53 -23.07
N ILE A 439 22.46 -12.32 -24.38
CA ILE A 439 23.55 -11.68 -25.15
C ILE A 439 23.64 -10.18 -24.89
N SER A 440 22.55 -9.55 -24.45
CA SER A 440 22.56 -8.16 -23.99
C SER A 440 21.39 -7.87 -23.06
N THR A 441 21.65 -7.05 -22.05
CA THR A 441 20.62 -6.45 -21.19
C THR A 441 20.63 -4.94 -21.37
N THR A 442 19.44 -4.35 -21.59
CA THR A 442 19.23 -2.91 -21.73
C THR A 442 18.26 -2.43 -20.67
N PHE A 443 18.52 -1.25 -20.11
CA PHE A 443 17.67 -0.59 -19.13
C PHE A 443 17.09 0.68 -19.73
N LEU A 444 15.77 0.77 -19.80
CA LEU A 444 15.07 2.02 -20.08
C LEU A 444 14.50 2.54 -18.74
N VAL A 445 14.91 3.75 -18.37
CA VAL A 445 14.56 4.36 -17.08
C VAL A 445 13.70 5.59 -17.33
N HIS A 446 12.45 5.54 -16.86
CA HIS A 446 11.55 6.69 -16.80
C HIS A 446 11.55 7.26 -15.38
N LEU A 447 11.74 8.57 -15.26
CA LEU A 447 11.72 9.29 -13.99
C LEU A 447 10.61 10.33 -13.99
N ILE A 448 9.55 10.07 -13.22
CA ILE A 448 8.33 10.88 -13.18
C ILE A 448 8.31 11.71 -11.90
N ASP A 449 8.05 13.00 -12.03
CA ASP A 449 7.90 13.89 -10.88
C ASP A 449 6.50 13.81 -10.24
N GLU A 450 6.31 14.56 -9.16
CA GLU A 450 5.04 14.62 -8.43
C GLU A 450 3.84 15.12 -9.25
N THR A 451 4.10 15.86 -10.34
CA THR A 451 3.07 16.39 -11.24
C THR A 451 2.73 15.41 -12.36
N GLY A 452 3.46 14.30 -12.46
CA GLY A 452 3.30 13.31 -13.53
C GLY A 452 4.13 13.60 -14.77
N ASN A 453 5.05 14.56 -14.72
CA ASN A 453 5.92 14.89 -15.85
C ASN A 453 7.19 14.03 -15.82
N GLU A 454 7.62 13.57 -16.98
CA GLU A 454 8.90 12.88 -17.13
C GLU A 454 10.05 13.89 -17.17
N ILE A 455 11.01 13.75 -16.25
CA ILE A 455 12.13 14.69 -16.09
C ILE A 455 13.24 14.43 -17.11
N SER A 456 13.42 13.19 -17.54
CA SER A 456 14.29 12.85 -18.67
C SER A 456 14.12 11.37 -19.04
N GLU A 457 14.03 11.10 -20.33
CA GLU A 457 14.29 9.76 -20.86
C GLU A 457 15.81 9.55 -20.93
N LYS A 458 16.36 8.67 -20.08
CA LYS A 458 17.73 8.17 -20.25
C LYS A 458 17.69 6.71 -20.68
N ASN A 459 18.09 6.47 -21.92
CA ASN A 459 18.52 5.15 -22.39
C ASN A 459 19.99 4.98 -22.02
N SER A 460 20.34 4.04 -21.15
CA SER A 460 21.77 3.76 -20.88
C SER A 460 22.11 2.28 -20.82
N ILE A 461 22.88 1.91 -21.86
CA ILE A 461 23.98 0.95 -22.05
C ILE A 461 23.72 -0.55 -21.84
N LYS A 462 23.88 -1.26 -22.98
CA LYS A 462 24.22 -2.68 -23.13
C LYS A 462 25.40 -3.06 -22.24
N ALA A 463 25.16 -3.79 -21.17
CA ALA A 463 26.23 -4.50 -20.48
C ALA A 463 26.30 -5.94 -21.01
N MET A 464 27.51 -6.38 -21.36
CA MET A 464 27.81 -7.78 -21.67
C MET A 464 28.03 -8.53 -20.36
N ASP A 465 27.30 -9.64 -20.17
CA ASP A 465 27.61 -10.77 -19.27
C ASP A 465 28.12 -10.44 -17.84
N THR A 466 27.40 -9.59 -17.09
CA THR A 466 27.70 -9.35 -15.66
C THR A 466 26.54 -9.70 -14.75
N GLU A 467 26.80 -10.29 -13.57
CA GLU A 467 25.76 -10.66 -12.58
C GLU A 467 25.09 -9.43 -11.95
N ASN A 468 25.83 -8.32 -11.86
CA ASN A 468 25.45 -7.12 -11.13
C ASN A 468 25.60 -5.90 -12.04
N PHE A 469 24.53 -5.13 -12.19
CA PHE A 469 24.50 -3.90 -12.98
C PHE A 469 24.18 -2.72 -12.08
N THR A 470 25.00 -1.68 -12.11
CA THR A 470 24.72 -0.43 -11.39
C THR A 470 24.35 0.66 -12.38
N GLY A 471 23.16 1.22 -12.25
CA GLY A 471 22.71 2.39 -12.99
C GLY A 471 22.67 3.64 -12.11
N THR A 472 22.70 4.81 -12.73
CA THR A 472 22.55 6.10 -12.05
C THR A 472 21.30 6.79 -12.57
N LEU A 473 20.48 7.31 -11.67
CA LEU A 473 19.28 8.06 -12.02
C LEU A 473 19.65 9.43 -12.61
N PRO A 474 18.80 10.00 -13.48
CA PRO A 474 18.98 11.35 -13.99
C PRO A 474 19.10 12.42 -12.89
N GLU A 475 19.63 13.59 -13.27
CA GLU A 475 19.64 14.75 -12.38
C GLU A 475 18.23 15.33 -12.27
N VAL A 476 17.80 15.61 -11.05
CA VAL A 476 16.47 16.17 -10.80
C VAL A 476 16.50 17.68 -10.59
N PRO A 477 15.42 18.40 -10.94
CA PRO A 477 15.39 19.86 -10.82
C PRO A 477 15.32 20.33 -9.36
N LYS A 478 14.69 19.57 -8.45
CA LYS A 478 14.46 19.94 -7.05
C LYS A 478 14.43 18.69 -6.14
N SER A 479 14.54 18.88 -4.82
CA SER A 479 14.31 17.78 -3.89
C SER A 479 12.85 17.34 -3.91
N GLY A 480 12.59 16.04 -3.85
CA GLY A 480 11.23 15.51 -3.86
C GLY A 480 11.16 14.01 -4.10
N VAL A 481 9.93 13.49 -4.19
CA VAL A 481 9.67 12.11 -4.56
C VAL A 481 9.60 12.01 -6.08
N TYR A 482 10.31 11.03 -6.62
CA TYR A 482 10.29 10.69 -8.02
C TYR A 482 9.90 9.23 -8.20
N ASN A 483 8.96 8.97 -9.10
CA ASN A 483 8.60 7.63 -9.49
C ASN A 483 9.57 7.13 -10.57
N VAL A 484 10.08 5.93 -10.39
CA VAL A 484 11.07 5.28 -11.24
C VAL A 484 10.41 4.05 -11.86
N THR A 485 10.25 4.07 -13.18
CA THR A 485 9.93 2.87 -13.94
C THR A 485 11.19 2.40 -14.67
N ILE A 486 11.58 1.15 -14.46
CA ILE A 486 12.72 0.53 -15.14
C ILE A 486 12.22 -0.67 -15.95
N ASP A 487 12.37 -0.58 -17.26
CA ASP A 487 12.22 -1.73 -18.15
C ASP A 487 13.58 -2.40 -18.37
N VAL A 488 13.69 -3.63 -17.89
CA VAL A 488 14.83 -4.50 -18.13
C VAL A 488 14.54 -5.35 -19.35
N LYS A 489 15.20 -5.03 -20.48
CA LYS A 489 15.08 -5.75 -21.75
C LYS A 489 16.27 -6.66 -21.94
N GLU A 490 16.04 -7.97 -21.92
CA GLU A 490 17.06 -8.98 -22.16
C GLU A 490 16.85 -9.63 -23.52
N LYS A 491 17.94 -9.71 -24.29
CA LYS A 491 17.97 -10.40 -25.58
C LYS A 491 18.74 -11.71 -25.44
N ASN A 492 18.18 -12.81 -25.90
CA ASN A 492 18.80 -14.14 -25.86
C ASN A 492 19.58 -14.45 -27.15
N MET A 493 20.39 -15.51 -27.12
CA MET A 493 21.18 -15.96 -28.28
C MET A 493 20.33 -16.32 -29.51
N ASP A 494 19.11 -16.82 -29.30
CA ASP A 494 18.16 -17.15 -30.36
C ASP A 494 17.46 -15.92 -30.96
N GLY A 495 17.79 -14.72 -30.47
CA GLY A 495 17.22 -13.45 -30.91
C GLY A 495 15.94 -13.04 -30.20
N THR A 496 15.37 -13.90 -29.33
CA THR A 496 14.18 -13.56 -28.54
C THR A 496 14.48 -12.47 -27.52
N GLU A 497 13.50 -11.60 -27.27
CA GLU A 497 13.60 -10.51 -26.29
C GLU A 497 12.52 -10.65 -25.23
N ARG A 498 12.90 -10.46 -23.97
CA ARG A 498 11.94 -10.34 -22.86
C ARG A 498 12.10 -9.01 -22.16
N THR A 499 10.97 -8.47 -21.70
CA THR A 499 10.94 -7.27 -20.87
C THR A 499 10.42 -7.62 -19.48
N ARG A 500 11.09 -7.14 -18.44
CA ARG A 500 10.57 -7.10 -17.07
C ARG A 500 10.51 -5.66 -16.62
N THR A 501 9.39 -5.27 -16.03
CA THR A 501 9.14 -3.90 -15.62
C THR A 501 9.11 -3.84 -14.12
N LEU A 502 9.80 -2.83 -13.58
CA LEU A 502 9.73 -2.50 -12.18
C LEU A 502 9.29 -1.06 -12.01
N ILE A 503 8.48 -0.83 -10.99
CA ILE A 503 7.97 0.47 -10.62
C ILE A 503 8.26 0.66 -9.14
N ARG A 504 8.88 1.79 -8.79
CA ARG A 504 9.10 2.19 -7.41
C ARG A 504 9.16 3.70 -7.30
N SER A 505 9.16 4.25 -6.10
CA SER A 505 9.51 5.65 -5.88
C SER A 505 10.75 5.81 -4.99
N VAL A 506 11.43 6.95 -5.15
CA VAL A 506 12.60 7.35 -4.36
C VAL A 506 12.49 8.82 -4.02
N TYR A 507 12.86 9.19 -2.79
CA TYR A 507 13.06 10.59 -2.42
C TYR A 507 14.49 11.00 -2.75
N ILE A 508 14.65 12.00 -3.62
CA ILE A 508 15.96 12.53 -4.01
C ILE A 508 16.15 13.89 -3.35
N GLU A 509 17.21 14.04 -2.57
CA GLU A 509 17.69 15.31 -1.99
C GLU A 509 18.73 15.91 -2.95
N LYS A 510 18.42 17.10 -3.50
CA LYS A 510 19.30 17.81 -4.43
C LYS A 510 20.55 18.35 -3.76
#